data_AF-C6K003-F1
#
_entry.id   AF-C6K003-F1
#
_cell.length_a   1.000
_cell.length_b   1.000
_cell.length_c   1.000
_cell.angle_alpha   90.00
_cell.angle_beta   90.00
_cell.angle_gamma   90.00
#
_symmetry.space_group_name_H-M   'P 1'
#
loop_
_entity.id
_entity.type
_entity.pdbx_description
1 polymer ?
#
loop_
_entity_poly.entity_id
_entity_poly.type
_entity_poly.pdbx_seq_one_letter_code
_entity_poly.pdbx_strand_id
1 'polypeptide(L)'
;AAIEQQQRLAQQLHDGQHLKALSFVLVEETLRLDSEFERLFHRTFQTTVEPVDLTDDIPSALAVNSFYQRANTEIEDFIGEGDVFSLPPCHKLMLFSGVSVLTPLAIRFNPADTALELFQFINAPTQRVSTMHTTAFVRRCLHNELRCKVVDMPFDAASGLSMLVLLPYDGTELRQIVNTIKPAHLAQIDERLQSCWTDLKLPKFFVREKTDPKQTLGKLGYGGVFEIDDLHVFHDSGRTRLNGFIQHCYLAVSESGSGIPAPPDTPSEFEF
;
A
#
# COMPACT_ATOMS: atom_id res chain seq x y z
N ALA A 1 -19.00 -14.34 -13.62
CA ALA A 1 -17.80 -14.96 -13.01
C ALA A 1 -16.71 -13.91 -12.71
N ALA A 2 -15.84 -13.52 -13.66
CA ALA A 2 -14.69 -12.65 -13.36
C ALA A 2 -15.09 -11.22 -12.91
N ILE A 3 -16.06 -10.60 -13.58
CA ILE A 3 -16.57 -9.26 -13.25
C ILE A 3 -17.18 -9.25 -11.83
N GLU A 4 -18.06 -10.19 -11.53
CA GLU A 4 -18.70 -10.32 -10.21
C GLU A 4 -17.67 -10.58 -9.10
N GLN A 5 -16.66 -11.40 -9.39
CA GLN A 5 -15.56 -11.65 -8.46
C GLN A 5 -14.75 -10.37 -8.20
N GLN A 6 -14.45 -9.59 -9.24
CA GLN A 6 -13.76 -8.30 -9.09
C GLN A 6 -14.58 -7.34 -8.22
N GLN A 7 -15.89 -7.19 -8.50
CA GLN A 7 -16.77 -6.31 -7.73
C GLN A 7 -16.80 -6.72 -6.26
N ARG A 8 -16.99 -8.02 -5.99
CA ARG A 8 -17.04 -8.55 -4.63
C ARG A 8 -15.73 -8.31 -3.86
N LEU A 9 -14.59 -8.56 -4.50
CA LEU A 9 -13.28 -8.39 -3.86
C LEU A 9 -12.93 -6.91 -3.64
N ALA A 10 -13.23 -6.03 -4.60
CA ALA A 10 -13.00 -4.59 -4.47
C ALA A 10 -13.85 -3.98 -3.34
N GLN A 11 -15.13 -4.36 -3.26
CA GLN A 11 -16.02 -3.92 -2.19
C GLN A 11 -15.61 -4.47 -0.83
N GLN A 12 -15.04 -5.68 -0.77
CA GLN A 12 -14.51 -6.25 0.48
C GLN A 12 -13.22 -5.56 0.94
N LEU A 13 -12.38 -5.10 0.00
CA LEU A 13 -11.09 -4.47 0.31
C LEU A 13 -11.25 -3.01 0.75
N HIS A 14 -12.13 -2.24 0.09
CA HIS A 14 -12.36 -0.85 0.41
C HIS A 14 -13.38 -0.71 1.54
N ASP A 15 -12.94 -0.30 2.73
CA ASP A 15 -13.84 -0.09 3.87
C ASP A 15 -14.16 1.39 4.15
N GLY A 16 -13.55 2.30 3.38
CA GLY A 16 -13.81 3.74 3.40
C GLY A 16 -13.20 4.51 4.57
N GLN A 17 -12.82 3.85 5.67
CA GLN A 17 -12.32 4.53 6.88
C GLN A 17 -10.95 4.00 7.33
N HIS A 18 -10.77 2.69 7.44
CA HIS A 18 -9.54 2.07 7.94
C HIS A 18 -8.58 1.73 6.81
N LEU A 19 -9.11 1.33 5.65
CA LEU A 19 -8.37 1.06 4.43
C LEU A 19 -9.15 1.60 3.23
N LYS A 20 -8.52 2.55 2.53
CA LYS A 20 -9.01 3.07 1.26
C LYS A 20 -8.19 2.46 0.12
N ALA A 21 -8.82 1.59 -0.66
CA ALA A 21 -8.31 1.11 -1.94
C ALA A 21 -9.16 1.71 -3.06
N LEU A 22 -8.60 2.59 -3.88
CA LEU A 22 -9.33 3.35 -4.89
C LEU A 22 -8.59 3.34 -6.23
N SER A 23 -9.33 3.02 -7.30
CA SER A 23 -8.85 3.14 -8.67
C SER A 23 -9.42 4.37 -9.37
N PHE A 24 -8.59 4.98 -10.21
CA PHE A 24 -8.94 6.12 -11.04
C PHE A 24 -8.40 5.91 -12.46
N VAL A 25 -9.15 6.33 -13.47
CA VAL A 25 -8.83 6.09 -14.88
C VAL A 25 -8.90 7.41 -15.63
N LEU A 26 -7.86 7.71 -16.39
CA LEU A 26 -7.89 8.77 -17.39
C LEU A 26 -8.08 8.20 -18.78
N VAL A 27 -8.93 8.86 -19.56
CA VAL A 27 -9.15 8.57 -20.98
C VAL A 27 -9.02 9.86 -21.79
N GLU A 28 -8.51 9.75 -23.01
CA GLU A 28 -8.40 10.88 -23.92
C GLU A 28 -9.80 11.42 -24.29
N GLU A 29 -10.08 12.68 -23.95
CA GLU A 29 -11.41 13.29 -24.06
C GLU A 29 -11.91 13.44 -25.49
N THR A 30 -11.01 13.54 -26.47
CA THR A 30 -11.38 13.67 -27.89
C THR A 30 -11.86 12.37 -28.52
N LEU A 31 -11.66 11.23 -27.84
CA LEU A 31 -12.04 9.90 -28.34
C LEU A 31 -13.34 9.42 -27.69
N ARG A 32 -14.32 9.05 -28.53
CA ARG A 32 -15.59 8.50 -28.05
C ARG A 32 -15.37 7.11 -27.45
N LEU A 33 -15.88 6.89 -26.24
CA LEU A 33 -15.83 5.59 -25.56
C LEU A 33 -16.74 4.55 -26.23
N ASP A 34 -16.32 3.29 -26.18
CA ASP A 34 -17.15 2.16 -26.57
C ASP A 34 -18.25 1.90 -25.53
N SER A 35 -19.43 1.45 -25.99
CA SER A 35 -20.59 1.25 -25.14
C SER A 35 -20.38 0.19 -24.03
N GLU A 36 -19.59 -0.85 -24.30
CA GLU A 36 -19.28 -1.86 -23.27
C GLU A 36 -18.29 -1.31 -22.24
N PHE A 37 -17.35 -0.47 -22.66
CA PHE A 37 -16.46 0.24 -21.73
C PHE A 37 -17.26 1.15 -20.79
N GLU A 38 -18.17 1.98 -21.33
CA GLU A 38 -19.05 2.84 -20.52
C GLU A 38 -19.92 2.01 -19.56
N ARG A 39 -20.49 0.90 -20.04
CA ARG A 39 -21.30 0.00 -19.20
C ARG A 39 -20.50 -0.56 -18.03
N LEU A 40 -19.26 -0.99 -18.28
CA LEU A 40 -18.40 -1.58 -17.26
C LEU A 40 -17.88 -0.51 -16.28
N PHE A 41 -17.30 0.57 -16.77
CA PHE A 41 -16.58 1.52 -15.93
C PHE A 41 -17.45 2.61 -15.29
N HIS A 42 -18.62 2.93 -15.88
CA HIS A 42 -19.55 3.90 -15.27
C HIS A 42 -20.66 3.24 -14.45
N ARG A 43 -21.00 1.97 -14.72
CA ARG A 43 -22.19 1.31 -14.12
C ARG A 43 -21.92 0.02 -13.38
N THR A 44 -20.72 -0.57 -13.51
CA THR A 44 -20.43 -1.90 -12.97
C THR A 44 -19.30 -1.86 -11.95
N PHE A 45 -18.13 -1.37 -12.34
CA PHE A 45 -16.96 -1.32 -11.46
C PHE A 45 -17.01 -0.14 -10.49
N GLN A 46 -16.53 -0.36 -9.27
CA GLN A 46 -16.34 0.69 -8.27
C GLN A 46 -15.04 1.45 -8.57
N THR A 47 -15.07 2.26 -9.62
CA THR A 47 -13.95 3.09 -10.08
C THR A 47 -14.46 4.43 -10.55
N THR A 48 -13.56 5.39 -10.74
CA THR A 48 -13.87 6.67 -11.39
C THR A 48 -13.11 6.76 -12.71
N VAL A 49 -13.79 7.24 -13.74
CA VAL A 49 -13.21 7.57 -15.05
C VAL A 49 -13.37 9.05 -15.27
N GLU A 50 -12.29 9.72 -15.65
CA GLU A 50 -12.31 11.14 -15.99
C GLU A 50 -11.72 11.33 -17.40
N PRO A 51 -12.52 11.82 -18.36
CA PRO A 51 -12.00 12.22 -19.66
C PRO A 51 -11.23 13.54 -19.50
N VAL A 52 -10.01 13.58 -20.03
CA VAL A 52 -9.13 14.76 -20.01
C VAL A 52 -8.35 14.84 -21.33
N ASP A 53 -7.79 16.01 -21.63
CA ASP A 53 -6.78 16.18 -22.69
C ASP A 53 -5.46 15.54 -22.24
N LEU A 54 -5.18 14.31 -22.71
CA LEU A 54 -3.94 13.58 -22.38
C LEU A 54 -2.74 14.07 -23.20
N THR A 55 -2.91 15.11 -24.01
CA THR A 55 -1.81 15.86 -24.64
C THR A 55 -1.25 16.96 -23.74
N ASP A 56 -2.01 17.37 -22.71
CA ASP A 56 -1.63 18.36 -21.70
C ASP A 56 -1.48 17.67 -20.32
N ASP A 57 -0.26 17.72 -19.75
CA ASP A 57 0.06 17.06 -18.49
C ASP A 57 -0.50 17.80 -17.26
N ILE A 58 -0.76 19.10 -17.37
CA ILE A 58 -1.28 19.94 -16.28
C ILE A 58 -2.71 19.52 -15.86
N PRO A 59 -3.73 19.52 -16.74
CA PRO A 59 -5.07 19.08 -16.37
C PRO A 59 -5.11 17.58 -16.04
N SER A 60 -4.29 16.77 -16.73
CA SER A 60 -4.18 15.34 -16.49
C SER A 60 -3.69 15.03 -15.07
N ALA A 61 -2.61 15.67 -14.61
CA ALA A 61 -2.09 15.50 -13.26
C ALA A 61 -3.06 16.05 -12.21
N LEU A 62 -3.66 17.21 -12.48
CA LEU A 62 -4.62 17.86 -11.58
C LEU A 62 -5.85 16.99 -11.32
N ALA A 63 -6.39 16.32 -12.35
CA ALA A 63 -7.54 15.43 -12.21
C ALA A 63 -7.27 14.30 -11.21
N VAL A 64 -6.12 13.63 -11.36
CA VAL A 64 -5.69 12.53 -10.49
C VAL A 64 -5.43 13.03 -9.06
N ASN A 65 -4.63 14.08 -8.89
CA ASN A 65 -4.29 14.61 -7.58
C ASN A 65 -5.55 15.08 -6.84
N SER A 66 -6.42 15.83 -7.53
CA SER A 66 -7.67 16.32 -6.93
C SER A 66 -8.61 15.18 -6.52
N PHE A 67 -8.65 14.08 -7.28
CA PHE A 67 -9.44 12.90 -6.91
C PHE A 67 -8.95 12.29 -5.59
N TYR A 68 -7.65 12.01 -5.46
CA TYR A 68 -7.09 11.37 -4.27
C TYR A 68 -7.08 12.29 -3.02
N GLN A 69 -6.95 13.61 -3.22
CA GLN A 69 -7.13 14.63 -2.19
C GLN A 69 -8.57 14.63 -1.67
N ARG A 70 -9.57 14.76 -2.55
CA ARG A 70 -11.00 14.73 -2.17
C ARG A 70 -11.41 13.41 -1.50
N ALA A 71 -10.74 12.32 -1.85
CA ALA A 71 -10.97 11.03 -1.25
C ALA A 71 -10.36 10.89 0.17
N ASN A 72 -9.64 11.90 0.69
CA ASN A 72 -9.00 11.92 2.00
C ASN A 72 -8.13 10.68 2.24
N THR A 73 -7.17 10.44 1.34
CA THR A 73 -6.33 9.23 1.34
C THR A 73 -4.97 9.41 2.02
N GLU A 74 -4.71 10.56 2.63
CA GLU A 74 -3.39 10.97 3.16
C GLU A 74 -2.29 11.05 2.07
N ILE A 75 -2.70 11.16 0.81
CA ILE A 75 -1.84 11.33 -0.36
C ILE A 75 -2.31 12.59 -1.10
N GLU A 76 -1.67 13.72 -0.78
CA GLU A 76 -2.00 15.02 -1.39
C GLU A 76 -1.39 15.16 -2.79
N ASP A 77 -0.14 14.73 -2.95
CA ASP A 77 0.57 14.72 -4.24
C ASP A 77 0.67 13.27 -4.74
N PHE A 78 -0.38 12.81 -5.41
CA PHE A 78 -0.45 11.43 -5.89
C PHE A 78 0.53 11.17 -7.03
N ILE A 79 0.58 12.07 -8.01
CA ILE A 79 1.49 12.06 -9.16
C ILE A 79 2.01 13.48 -9.43
N GLY A 80 3.13 13.57 -10.13
CA GLY A 80 3.58 14.79 -10.80
C GLY A 80 3.23 14.75 -12.29
N GLU A 81 3.35 15.89 -12.97
CA GLU A 81 3.06 16.02 -14.40
C GLU A 81 3.87 15.04 -15.26
N GLY A 82 5.14 14.81 -14.88
CA GLY A 82 6.02 13.86 -15.57
C GLY A 82 5.54 12.40 -15.58
N ASP A 83 4.59 12.03 -14.71
CA ASP A 83 4.02 10.67 -14.70
C ASP A 83 2.92 10.47 -15.75
N VAL A 84 2.32 11.57 -16.24
CA VAL A 84 1.23 11.57 -17.25
C VAL A 84 1.67 12.20 -18.57
N PHE A 85 2.79 12.91 -18.58
CA PHE A 85 3.37 13.52 -19.76
C PHE A 85 3.69 12.49 -20.87
N SER A 86 3.33 12.83 -22.10
CA SER A 86 3.72 12.07 -23.28
C SER A 86 3.92 12.98 -24.50
N LEU A 87 4.86 12.63 -25.37
CA LEU A 87 5.01 13.28 -26.68
C LEU A 87 4.15 12.55 -27.72
N PRO A 88 3.71 13.24 -28.80
CA PRO A 88 2.96 12.60 -29.88
C PRO A 88 3.65 11.36 -30.47
N PRO A 89 2.94 10.23 -30.65
CA PRO A 89 1.53 10.00 -30.31
C PRO A 89 1.29 9.90 -28.79
N CYS A 90 0.41 10.76 -28.27
CA CYS A 90 0.14 10.89 -26.85
C CYS A 90 -0.62 9.68 -26.27
N HIS A 91 -0.68 9.62 -24.94
CA HIS A 91 -1.42 8.61 -24.22
C HIS A 91 -2.93 8.71 -24.48
N LYS A 92 -3.61 7.56 -24.41
CA LYS A 92 -5.06 7.46 -24.58
C LYS A 92 -5.75 6.91 -23.34
N LEU A 93 -5.05 6.08 -22.56
CA LEU A 93 -5.61 5.38 -21.41
C LEU A 93 -4.56 5.22 -20.31
N MET A 94 -4.86 5.70 -19.10
CA MET A 94 -4.01 5.54 -17.92
C MET A 94 -4.81 5.06 -16.71
N LEU A 95 -4.18 4.24 -15.87
CA LEU A 95 -4.78 3.70 -14.64
C LEU A 95 -3.98 4.14 -13.42
N PHE A 96 -4.69 4.41 -12.33
CA PHE A 96 -4.11 4.82 -11.05
C PHE A 96 -4.69 3.98 -9.92
N SER A 97 -3.88 3.63 -8.93
CA SER A 97 -4.30 2.88 -7.73
C SER A 97 -3.74 3.53 -6.47
N GLY A 98 -4.64 3.97 -5.59
CA GLY A 98 -4.28 4.44 -4.26
C GLY A 98 -4.67 3.40 -3.22
N VAL A 99 -3.73 3.05 -2.32
CA VAL A 99 -4.00 2.15 -1.19
C VAL A 99 -3.45 2.77 0.09
N SER A 100 -4.34 3.17 0.98
CA SER A 100 -3.98 3.87 2.22
C SER A 100 -4.52 3.14 3.44
N VAL A 101 -3.63 2.74 4.35
CA VAL A 101 -3.98 2.23 5.68
C VAL A 101 -4.06 3.41 6.63
N LEU A 102 -5.26 3.68 7.13
CA LEU A 102 -5.62 4.88 7.89
C LEU A 102 -5.99 4.58 9.36
N THR A 103 -6.16 3.31 9.70
CA THR A 103 -6.44 2.87 11.07
C THR A 103 -5.19 2.91 11.96
N PRO A 104 -5.31 3.38 13.22
CA PRO A 104 -4.20 3.35 14.17
C PRO A 104 -3.92 1.93 14.67
N LEU A 105 -2.70 1.70 15.16
CA LEU A 105 -2.38 0.48 15.90
C LEU A 105 -3.25 0.38 17.16
N ALA A 106 -3.69 -0.83 17.50
CA ALA A 106 -4.36 -1.10 18.77
C ALA A 106 -3.37 -1.18 19.95
N ILE A 107 -2.06 -1.24 19.66
CA ILE A 107 -1.00 -1.23 20.67
C ILE A 107 -0.86 0.17 21.26
N ARG A 108 -0.91 0.26 22.59
CA ARG A 108 -0.68 1.50 23.31
C ARG A 108 0.81 1.73 23.53
N PHE A 109 1.36 2.61 22.72
CA PHE A 109 2.62 3.29 23.01
C PHE A 109 2.34 4.56 23.78
N ASN A 110 3.00 4.75 24.92
CA ASN A 110 2.88 5.97 25.70
C ASN A 110 3.90 6.99 25.17
N PRO A 111 3.47 8.19 24.72
CA PRO A 111 4.39 9.19 24.18
C PRO A 111 5.49 9.64 25.16
N ALA A 112 5.27 9.48 26.47
CA ALA A 112 6.29 9.78 27.49
C ALA A 112 7.49 8.81 27.43
N ASP A 113 7.28 7.61 26.89
CA ASP A 113 8.30 6.58 26.72
C ASP A 113 8.93 6.62 25.32
N THR A 114 8.45 7.50 24.43
CA THR A 114 9.06 7.75 23.11
C THR A 114 10.33 8.59 23.25
N ALA A 115 11.45 8.09 22.74
CA ALA A 115 12.75 8.75 22.84
C ALA A 115 13.52 8.72 21.51
N LEU A 116 14.56 9.55 21.38
CA LEU A 116 15.46 9.50 20.23
C LEU A 116 16.41 8.31 20.34
N GLU A 117 16.18 7.26 19.56
CA GLU A 117 17.03 6.07 19.49
C GLU A 117 17.66 5.91 18.11
N LEU A 118 18.79 5.20 18.05
CA LEU A 118 19.49 4.94 16.80
C LEU A 118 18.68 3.94 15.96
N PHE A 119 18.53 4.22 14.68
CA PHE A 119 18.01 3.27 13.70
C PHE A 119 19.04 3.09 12.58
N GLN A 120 19.32 1.83 12.23
CA GLN A 120 20.35 1.48 11.25
C GLN A 120 19.82 1.64 9.81
N PHE A 121 19.57 2.89 9.40
CA PHE A 121 19.22 3.15 8.00
C PHE A 121 20.37 2.77 7.07
N ILE A 122 20.03 2.25 5.88
CA ILE A 122 21.02 1.89 4.85
C ILE A 122 21.90 3.09 4.46
N ASN A 123 21.31 4.29 4.38
CA ASN A 123 21.98 5.54 3.99
C ASN A 123 22.48 6.37 5.18
N ALA A 124 22.07 6.05 6.42
CA ALA A 124 22.44 6.81 7.61
C ALA A 124 22.44 5.91 8.86
N PRO A 125 23.44 5.01 9.02
CA PRO A 125 23.39 3.93 10.02
C PRO A 125 23.39 4.38 11.49
N THR A 126 23.79 5.62 11.77
CA THR A 126 23.86 6.19 13.12
C THR A 126 22.80 7.27 13.38
N GLN A 127 21.84 7.45 12.46
CA GLN A 127 20.79 8.44 12.61
C GLN A 127 19.90 8.09 13.80
N ARG A 128 19.56 9.11 14.60
CA ARG A 128 18.59 8.97 15.70
C ARG A 128 17.22 9.44 15.25
N VAL A 129 16.18 8.68 15.58
CA VAL A 129 14.79 8.96 15.23
C VAL A 129 13.89 8.73 16.44
N SER A 130 12.67 9.26 16.38
CA SER A 130 11.67 9.04 17.41
C SER A 130 11.29 7.55 17.43
N THR A 131 11.62 6.86 18.51
CA THR A 131 11.35 5.44 18.71
C THR A 131 10.39 5.27 19.87
N MET A 132 9.25 4.65 19.57
CA MET A 132 8.22 4.32 20.54
C MET A 132 8.64 3.09 21.33
N HIS A 133 8.30 3.05 22.61
CA HIS A 133 8.61 1.94 23.50
C HIS A 133 7.39 1.59 24.35
N THR A 134 7.13 0.30 24.53
CA THR A 134 6.09 -0.21 25.43
C THR A 134 6.36 -1.68 25.77
N THR A 135 5.74 -2.18 26.84
CA THR A 135 5.56 -3.61 27.05
C THR A 135 4.15 -3.97 26.59
N ALA A 136 4.01 -4.92 25.66
CA ALA A 136 2.71 -5.29 25.11
C ALA A 136 2.53 -6.81 25.00
N PHE A 137 1.31 -7.28 25.23
CA PHE A 137 0.95 -8.68 25.03
C PHE A 137 0.58 -8.90 23.55
N VAL A 138 1.59 -9.26 22.74
CA VAL A 138 1.48 -9.37 21.28
C VAL A 138 1.78 -10.78 20.79
N ARG A 139 1.24 -11.15 19.63
CA ARG A 139 1.57 -12.41 18.98
C ARG A 139 2.96 -12.30 18.37
N ARG A 140 3.86 -13.22 18.73
CA ARG A 140 5.25 -13.22 18.28
C ARG A 140 5.78 -14.62 18.00
N CYS A 141 6.77 -14.73 17.13
CA CYS A 141 7.52 -15.96 16.91
C CYS A 141 8.94 -15.70 16.39
N LEU A 142 9.76 -16.75 16.38
CA LEU A 142 11.06 -16.78 15.74
C LEU A 142 10.98 -17.63 14.48
N HIS A 143 11.60 -17.19 13.38
CA HIS A 143 11.65 -17.93 12.13
C HIS A 143 13.09 -18.21 11.70
N ASN A 144 13.69 -19.25 12.27
CA ASN A 144 15.12 -19.58 12.07
C ASN A 144 15.51 -19.77 10.59
N GLU A 145 14.64 -20.34 9.75
CA GLU A 145 14.90 -20.52 8.31
C GLU A 145 14.95 -19.18 7.54
N LEU A 146 14.14 -18.20 7.96
CA LEU A 146 14.17 -16.84 7.39
C LEU A 146 15.15 -15.93 8.12
N ARG A 147 15.71 -16.41 9.25
CA ARG A 147 16.60 -15.68 10.14
C ARG A 147 15.99 -14.34 10.62
N CYS A 148 14.76 -14.39 11.12
CA CYS A 148 14.07 -13.19 11.60
C CYS A 148 13.21 -13.43 12.86
N LYS A 149 13.02 -12.35 13.64
CA LYS A 149 11.97 -12.23 14.65
C LYS A 149 10.70 -11.76 13.94
N VAL A 150 9.53 -12.17 14.46
CA VAL A 150 8.24 -11.77 13.90
C VAL A 150 7.32 -11.33 15.03
N VAL A 151 6.64 -10.21 14.82
CA VAL A 151 5.50 -9.76 15.63
C VAL A 151 4.31 -9.47 14.72
N ASP A 152 3.12 -9.80 15.19
CA ASP A 152 1.84 -9.51 14.55
C ASP A 152 1.10 -8.48 15.40
N MET A 153 1.01 -7.25 14.89
CA MET A 153 0.53 -6.08 15.62
C MET A 153 -0.84 -5.64 15.08
N PRO A 154 -1.93 -5.90 15.82
CA PRO A 154 -3.26 -5.56 15.35
C PRO A 154 -3.45 -4.04 15.24
N PHE A 155 -4.15 -3.62 14.20
CA PHE A 155 -4.76 -2.29 14.15
C PHE A 155 -6.04 -2.27 15.00
N ASP A 156 -6.70 -1.11 15.07
CA ASP A 156 -7.99 -1.00 15.75
C ASP A 156 -8.95 -2.13 15.32
N ALA A 157 -9.64 -2.73 16.30
CA ALA A 157 -10.48 -3.91 16.07
C ALA A 157 -11.57 -3.68 15.01
N ALA A 158 -12.02 -2.44 14.83
CA ALA A 158 -12.99 -2.09 13.79
C ALA A 158 -12.47 -2.30 12.36
N SER A 159 -11.14 -2.32 12.17
CA SER A 159 -10.52 -2.51 10.86
C SER A 159 -10.38 -3.97 10.43
N GLY A 160 -10.27 -4.90 11.39
CA GLY A 160 -9.93 -6.30 11.09
C GLY A 160 -8.54 -6.50 10.45
N LEU A 161 -7.66 -5.50 10.52
CA LEU A 161 -6.31 -5.54 9.95
C LEU A 161 -5.25 -5.80 11.03
N SER A 162 -4.11 -6.36 10.61
CA SER A 162 -2.92 -6.50 11.45
C SER A 162 -1.65 -6.27 10.64
N MET A 163 -0.61 -5.77 11.29
CA MET A 163 0.70 -5.52 10.70
C MET A 163 1.70 -6.58 11.15
N LEU A 164 2.12 -7.43 10.22
CA LEU A 164 3.19 -8.40 10.45
C LEU A 164 4.55 -7.75 10.18
N VAL A 165 5.40 -7.67 11.20
CA VAL A 165 6.75 -7.10 11.08
C VAL A 165 7.79 -8.20 11.20
N LEU A 166 8.65 -8.31 10.18
CA LEU A 166 9.76 -9.25 10.13
C LEU A 166 11.06 -8.48 10.35
N LEU A 167 11.68 -8.69 11.50
CA LEU A 167 12.95 -8.07 11.87
C LEU A 167 14.09 -9.08 11.68
N PRO A 168 15.03 -8.86 10.75
CA PRO A 168 16.19 -9.75 10.58
C PRO A 168 16.97 -9.94 11.88
N TYR A 169 17.53 -11.13 12.07
CA TYR A 169 18.53 -11.34 13.12
C TYR A 169 19.80 -10.55 12.81
N ASP A 170 20.55 -10.21 13.85
CA ASP A 170 21.87 -9.59 13.70
C ASP A 170 22.75 -10.35 12.69
N GLY A 171 23.41 -9.59 11.82
CA GLY A 171 24.21 -10.13 10.72
C GLY A 171 23.42 -10.69 9.54
N THR A 172 22.08 -10.54 9.50
CA THR A 172 21.22 -10.92 8.37
C THR A 172 20.70 -9.68 7.67
N GLU A 173 20.89 -9.59 6.35
CA GLU A 173 20.42 -8.45 5.55
C GLU A 173 18.92 -8.57 5.25
N LEU A 174 18.16 -7.47 5.32
CA LEU A 174 16.72 -7.47 5.01
C LEU A 174 16.41 -8.04 3.61
N ARG A 175 17.28 -7.78 2.63
CA ARG A 175 17.18 -8.33 1.28
C ARG A 175 17.13 -9.85 1.24
N GLN A 176 17.80 -10.55 2.18
CA GLN A 176 17.75 -12.02 2.24
C GLN A 176 16.35 -12.52 2.59
N ILE A 177 15.65 -11.84 3.52
CA ILE A 177 14.25 -12.16 3.85
C ILE A 177 13.35 -11.89 2.64
N VAL A 178 13.45 -10.70 2.04
CA VAL A 178 12.62 -10.27 0.90
C VAL A 178 12.75 -11.25 -0.28
N ASN A 179 13.96 -11.73 -0.58
CA ASN A 179 14.19 -12.65 -1.69
C ASN A 179 13.78 -14.10 -1.38
N THR A 180 13.62 -14.47 -0.11
CA THR A 180 13.40 -15.87 0.31
C THR A 180 11.97 -16.15 0.76
N ILE A 181 11.25 -15.12 1.25
CA ILE A 181 9.88 -15.27 1.76
C ILE A 181 8.94 -15.82 0.68
N LYS A 182 8.02 -16.71 1.11
CA LYS A 182 7.07 -17.44 0.27
C LYS A 182 5.77 -17.64 1.04
N PRO A 183 4.64 -17.92 0.38
CA PRO A 183 3.37 -18.21 1.07
C PRO A 183 3.48 -19.32 2.12
N ALA A 184 4.31 -20.34 1.89
CA ALA A 184 4.55 -21.40 2.88
C ALA A 184 5.18 -20.88 4.18
N HIS A 185 6.06 -19.88 4.10
CA HIS A 185 6.63 -19.24 5.30
C HIS A 185 5.59 -18.41 6.05
N LEU A 186 4.66 -17.75 5.34
CA LEU A 186 3.56 -17.04 5.99
C LEU A 186 2.65 -18.00 6.77
N ALA A 187 2.30 -19.14 6.18
CA ALA A 187 1.55 -20.19 6.88
C ALA A 187 2.30 -20.73 8.12
N GLN A 188 3.62 -20.94 8.00
CA GLN A 188 4.44 -21.33 9.15
C GLN A 188 4.49 -20.25 10.24
N ILE A 189 4.51 -18.96 9.87
CA ILE A 189 4.42 -17.86 10.83
C ILE A 189 3.08 -17.93 11.56
N ASP A 190 1.97 -18.06 10.84
CA ASP A 190 0.62 -18.14 11.42
C ASP A 190 0.49 -19.27 12.45
N GLU A 191 1.05 -20.44 12.16
CA GLU A 191 1.09 -21.60 13.06
C GLU A 191 1.96 -21.37 14.31
N ARG A 192 3.05 -20.61 14.18
CA ARG A 192 4.05 -20.39 15.24
C ARG A 192 3.77 -19.18 16.11
N LEU A 193 2.96 -18.23 15.65
CA LEU A 193 2.63 -17.01 16.39
C LEU A 193 1.92 -17.35 17.71
N GLN A 194 2.52 -16.96 18.83
CA GLN A 194 1.96 -17.13 20.18
C GLN A 194 1.98 -15.79 20.91
N SER A 195 0.91 -15.49 21.65
CA SER A 195 0.83 -14.26 22.45
C SER A 195 1.81 -14.29 23.62
N CYS A 196 2.56 -13.22 23.80
CA CYS A 196 3.61 -13.11 24.81
C CYS A 196 3.83 -11.65 25.20
N TRP A 197 4.13 -11.40 26.48
CA TRP A 197 4.59 -10.09 26.93
C TRP A 197 5.95 -9.76 26.32
N THR A 198 5.95 -8.76 25.44
CA THR A 198 7.11 -8.37 24.64
C THR A 198 7.49 -6.94 25.00
N ASP A 199 8.77 -6.72 25.32
CA ASP A 199 9.38 -5.40 25.28
C ASP A 199 9.52 -5.01 23.80
N LEU A 200 8.73 -4.03 23.38
CA LEU A 200 8.52 -3.70 21.99
C LEU A 200 9.02 -2.29 21.72
N LYS A 201 10.00 -2.18 20.83
CA LYS A 201 10.48 -0.92 20.29
C LYS A 201 10.19 -0.83 18.80
N LEU A 202 9.64 0.30 18.39
CA LEU A 202 9.32 0.54 16.98
C LEU A 202 9.55 2.02 16.66
N PRO A 203 10.25 2.37 15.57
CA PRO A 203 10.31 3.76 15.14
C PRO A 203 8.90 4.29 14.90
N LYS A 204 8.66 5.56 15.20
CA LYS A 204 7.50 6.27 14.70
C LYS A 204 7.77 6.61 13.24
N PHE A 205 7.03 6.00 12.31
CA PHE A 205 7.32 6.11 10.88
C PHE A 205 6.05 6.21 10.05
N PHE A 206 6.21 6.70 8.84
CA PHE A 206 5.24 6.53 7.77
C PHE A 206 5.99 6.13 6.50
N VAL A 207 5.29 5.42 5.62
CA VAL A 207 5.75 5.13 4.27
C VAL A 207 4.69 5.68 3.33
N ARG A 208 5.11 6.61 2.47
CA ARG A 208 4.30 7.15 1.38
C ARG A 208 5.13 7.03 0.12
N GLU A 209 4.80 6.08 -0.73
CA GLU A 209 5.63 5.73 -1.88
C GLU A 209 4.81 5.55 -3.14
N LYS A 210 5.30 6.18 -4.21
CA LYS A 210 4.78 6.04 -5.57
C LYS A 210 5.60 4.99 -6.32
N THR A 211 4.91 4.08 -6.99
CA THR A 211 5.49 2.94 -7.71
C THR A 211 4.89 2.82 -9.10
N ASP A 212 5.62 2.13 -9.98
CA ASP A 212 5.21 1.85 -11.35
C ASP A 212 4.89 0.34 -11.52
N PRO A 213 3.62 -0.06 -11.31
CA PRO A 213 3.12 -1.38 -11.65
C PRO A 213 3.40 -1.83 -13.08
N LYS A 214 3.40 -0.92 -14.08
CA LYS A 214 3.72 -1.29 -15.47
C LYS A 214 5.14 -1.84 -15.56
N GLN A 215 6.11 -1.18 -14.93
CA GLN A 215 7.49 -1.68 -14.88
C GLN A 215 7.59 -3.04 -14.15
N THR A 216 6.89 -3.18 -13.02
CA THR A 216 6.95 -4.39 -12.19
C THR A 216 6.31 -5.59 -12.89
N LEU A 217 5.13 -5.40 -13.49
CA LEU A 217 4.43 -6.44 -14.26
C LEU A 217 5.22 -6.85 -15.51
N GLY A 218 5.91 -5.92 -16.15
CA GLY A 218 6.86 -6.21 -17.23
C GLY A 218 7.98 -7.15 -16.78
N LYS A 219 8.62 -6.88 -15.64
CA LYS A 219 9.66 -7.76 -15.05
C LYS A 219 9.13 -9.15 -14.68
N LEU A 220 7.84 -9.27 -14.36
CA LEU A 220 7.17 -10.54 -14.05
C LEU A 220 6.68 -11.30 -15.30
N GLY A 221 6.83 -10.74 -16.51
CA GLY A 221 6.39 -11.36 -17.76
C GLY A 221 4.93 -11.09 -18.14
N TYR A 222 4.26 -10.17 -17.45
CA TYR A 222 2.86 -9.76 -17.73
C TYR A 222 2.76 -8.40 -18.44
N GLY A 223 3.81 -8.02 -19.17
CA GLY A 223 3.92 -6.73 -19.86
C GLY A 223 2.96 -6.52 -21.04
N GLY A 224 2.33 -7.58 -21.54
CA GLY A 224 1.54 -7.56 -22.78
C GLY A 224 0.46 -6.47 -22.83
N VAL A 225 -0.23 -6.19 -21.73
CA VAL A 225 -1.28 -5.14 -21.66
C VAL A 225 -0.74 -3.71 -21.88
N PHE A 226 0.55 -3.49 -21.66
CA PHE A 226 1.23 -2.21 -21.86
C PHE A 226 1.98 -2.13 -23.19
N GLU A 227 2.23 -3.28 -23.83
CA GLU A 227 3.08 -3.42 -25.02
C GLU A 227 2.27 -3.66 -26.30
N ILE A 228 1.09 -4.27 -26.18
CA ILE A 228 0.20 -4.66 -27.28
C ILE A 228 -1.09 -3.85 -27.19
N ASP A 229 -1.53 -3.31 -28.32
CA ASP A 229 -2.81 -2.61 -28.42
C ASP A 229 -3.98 -3.61 -28.47
N ASP A 230 -4.43 -4.06 -27.30
CA ASP A 230 -5.42 -5.15 -27.18
C ASP A 230 -6.71 -4.78 -26.42
N LEU A 231 -6.78 -3.59 -25.80
CA LEU A 231 -7.96 -3.15 -25.04
C LEU A 231 -8.95 -2.43 -25.96
N HIS A 232 -10.21 -2.89 -25.98
CA HIS A 232 -11.30 -2.23 -26.69
C HIS A 232 -11.97 -1.20 -25.78
N VAL A 233 -11.49 0.04 -25.83
CA VAL A 233 -11.94 1.15 -24.96
C VAL A 233 -12.75 2.19 -25.73
N PHE A 234 -12.40 2.44 -26.98
CA PHE A 234 -12.95 3.51 -27.81
C PHE A 234 -13.75 2.95 -28.98
N HIS A 235 -14.73 3.72 -29.44
CA HIS A 235 -15.69 3.33 -30.47
C HIS A 235 -15.07 3.10 -31.84
N ASP A 236 -14.19 4.02 -32.29
CA ASP A 236 -13.69 4.07 -33.68
C ASP A 236 -12.18 4.33 -33.80
N SER A 237 -11.42 4.29 -32.69
CA SER A 237 -9.96 4.52 -32.71
C SER A 237 -9.11 3.25 -32.72
N GLY A 238 -9.73 2.08 -32.91
CA GLY A 238 -9.09 0.77 -32.76
C GLY A 238 -8.83 0.37 -31.30
N ARG A 239 -8.22 -0.79 -31.10
CA ARG A 239 -7.76 -1.23 -29.77
C ARG A 239 -6.59 -0.37 -29.29
N THR A 240 -6.42 -0.27 -27.98
CA THR A 240 -5.35 0.48 -27.33
C THR A 240 -4.63 -0.37 -26.29
N ARG A 241 -3.37 -0.07 -26.03
CA ARG A 241 -2.66 -0.53 -24.84
C ARG A 241 -3.05 0.32 -23.63
N LEU A 242 -2.73 -0.18 -22.43
CA LEU A 242 -2.70 0.66 -21.23
C LEU A 242 -1.39 1.47 -21.24
N ASN A 243 -1.46 2.79 -21.36
CA ASN A 243 -0.26 3.63 -21.54
C ASN A 243 0.57 3.72 -20.25
N GLY A 244 -0.08 3.81 -19.11
CA GLY A 244 0.56 3.84 -17.80
C GLY A 244 -0.31 3.23 -16.72
N PHE A 245 0.34 2.70 -15.68
CA PHE A 245 -0.30 2.27 -14.45
C PHE A 245 0.58 2.69 -13.28
N ILE A 246 0.10 3.63 -12.46
CA ILE A 246 0.82 4.15 -11.29
C ILE A 246 0.08 3.75 -10.02
N GLN A 247 0.84 3.35 -8.99
CA GLN A 247 0.30 3.05 -7.67
C GLN A 247 0.98 3.89 -6.60
N HIS A 248 0.20 4.48 -5.70
CA HIS A 248 0.71 5.22 -4.55
C HIS A 248 0.11 4.65 -3.27
N CYS A 249 0.97 4.23 -2.35
CA CYS A 249 0.56 3.61 -1.10
C CYS A 249 0.92 4.47 0.12
N TYR A 250 0.08 4.42 1.15
CA TYR A 250 0.30 5.11 2.43
C TYR A 250 0.09 4.18 3.63
N LEU A 251 1.00 4.26 4.59
CA LEU A 251 0.88 3.67 5.92
C LEU A 251 1.57 4.59 6.92
N ALA A 252 0.94 4.84 8.07
CA ALA A 252 1.57 5.52 9.18
C ALA A 252 1.41 4.74 10.47
N VAL A 253 2.45 4.77 11.30
CA VAL A 253 2.52 4.11 12.59
C VAL A 253 2.97 5.14 13.63
N SER A 254 2.13 5.34 14.63
CA SER A 254 2.35 6.31 15.70
C SER A 254 1.73 5.84 17.01
N GLU A 255 1.96 6.58 18.08
CA GLU A 255 1.37 6.31 19.37
C GLU A 255 -0.16 6.41 19.31
N SER A 256 -0.85 5.41 19.87
CA SER A 256 -2.30 5.41 19.99
C SER A 256 -2.74 5.53 21.45
N GLY A 257 -3.73 6.40 21.69
CA GLY A 257 -4.39 6.53 22.98
C GLY A 257 -5.50 5.50 23.22
N SER A 258 -5.93 4.76 22.20
CA SER A 258 -7.10 3.86 22.26
C SER A 258 -6.79 2.45 22.74
N GLY A 259 -5.51 2.09 22.89
CA GLY A 259 -5.10 0.77 23.40
C GLY A 259 -5.15 0.64 24.94
N ILE A 260 -5.16 -0.61 25.41
CA ILE A 260 -5.04 -0.92 26.84
C ILE A 260 -3.54 -0.97 27.19
N PRO A 261 -3.05 -0.17 28.15
CA PRO A 261 -1.65 -0.21 28.55
C PRO A 261 -1.37 -1.48 29.35
N ALA A 262 -0.13 -1.94 29.36
CA ALA A 262 0.29 -2.97 30.30
C ALA A 262 0.11 -2.49 31.75
N PRO A 263 -0.21 -3.38 32.70
CA PRO A 263 -0.09 -3.08 34.12
C PRO A 263 1.34 -2.61 34.47
N PRO A 264 1.51 -1.74 35.49
CA PRO A 264 2.82 -1.39 36.01
C PRO A 264 3.61 -2.65 36.39
N ASP A 265 4.94 -2.62 36.20
CA ASP A 265 5.87 -3.71 36.55
C ASP A 265 5.61 -5.05 35.84
N THR A 266 4.98 -5.03 34.66
CA THR A 266 4.77 -6.23 33.85
C THR A 266 6.11 -6.77 33.31
N PRO A 267 6.52 -8.01 33.66
CA PRO A 267 7.75 -8.58 33.11
C PRO A 267 7.57 -8.93 31.63
N SER A 268 8.59 -8.66 30.81
CA SER A 268 8.67 -9.13 29.43
C SER A 268 9.38 -10.47 29.34
N GLU A 269 8.91 -11.34 28.45
CA GLU A 269 9.51 -12.65 28.16
C GLU A 269 10.17 -12.69 26.76
N PHE A 270 10.08 -11.57 26.02
CA PHE A 270 10.63 -11.40 24.69
C PHE A 270 11.00 -9.94 24.44
N GLU A 271 12.05 -9.71 23.65
CA GLU A 271 12.49 -8.38 23.20
C GLU A 271 12.37 -8.31 21.67
N PHE A 272 11.71 -7.26 21.19
CA PHE A 272 11.55 -6.96 19.77
C PHE A 272 11.96 -5.53 19.44
#